data_AF-A0A8J9VQX4-F1
#
_entry.id   AF-A0A8J9VQX4-F1
#
_cell.length_a   1.000
_cell.length_b   1.000
_cell.length_c   1.000
_cell.angle_alpha   90.00
_cell.angle_beta   90.00
_cell.angle_gamma   90.00
#
_symmetry.space_group_name_H-M   'P 1'
#
loop_
_entity.id
_entity.type
_entity.pdbx_description
1 polymer ?
#
loop_
_entity_poly.entity_id
_entity_poly.type
_entity_poly.pdbx_seq_one_letter_code
_entity_poly.pdbx_strand_id
1 'polypeptide(L)'
;MWSLRSITPLKQIGTRVYGAFHDTLDQLTGIEKREMLAHLAGDCDPFRMMSIKKGPGTCERPNLIPSAFSKRLVGCVCFPETNHIEYMWLHMGVPKRCGCGYWFELCPVAPL
;
A
#
# COMPACT_ATOMS: atom_id res chain seq x y z
N MET A 1 28.39 39.46 -40.08
CA MET A 1 27.65 40.40 -39.22
C MET A 1 26.23 39.89 -38.94
N TRP A 2 26.02 38.86 -38.12
CA TRP A 2 24.67 38.46 -37.70
C TRP A 2 24.71 38.14 -36.20
N SER A 3 24.64 39.21 -35.39
CA SER A 3 24.49 39.14 -33.94
C SER A 3 23.14 38.53 -33.62
N LEU A 4 23.12 37.31 -33.07
CA LEU A 4 21.94 36.71 -32.45
C LEU A 4 21.54 37.59 -31.25
N ARG A 5 20.54 38.45 -31.45
CA ARG A 5 19.90 39.19 -30.36
C ARG A 5 19.19 38.18 -29.46
N SER A 6 19.71 37.96 -28.26
CA SER A 6 19.04 37.23 -27.20
C SER A 6 17.72 37.93 -26.86
N ILE A 7 16.62 37.25 -27.12
CA ILE A 7 15.27 37.74 -26.79
C ILE A 7 15.08 37.47 -25.30
N THR A 8 15.30 38.47 -24.44
CA THR A 8 14.90 38.39 -23.03
C THR A 8 13.38 38.35 -22.95
N PRO A 9 12.77 37.37 -22.24
CA PRO A 9 11.32 37.31 -22.12
C PRO A 9 10.83 38.53 -21.34
N LEU A 10 9.93 39.30 -21.96
CA LEU A 10 9.25 40.42 -21.33
C LEU A 10 8.41 39.87 -20.17
N LYS A 11 8.82 40.16 -18.94
CA LYS A 11 8.03 39.92 -17.73
C LYS A 11 6.75 40.74 -17.87
N GLN A 12 5.62 40.08 -18.16
CA GLN A 12 4.34 40.75 -18.36
C GLN A 12 3.95 41.46 -17.06
N ILE A 13 4.08 42.79 -17.08
CA ILE A 13 3.66 43.68 -16.00
C ILE A 13 2.13 43.72 -16.05
N GLY A 14 1.47 43.03 -15.12
CA GLY A 14 0.00 43.11 -14.96
C GLY A 14 -0.72 41.81 -14.69
N THR A 15 -0.07 40.64 -14.79
CA THR A 15 -0.72 39.39 -14.41
C THR A 15 -0.78 39.30 -12.89
N ARG A 16 -1.99 39.41 -12.31
CA ARG A 16 -2.24 39.18 -10.89
C ARG A 16 -1.87 37.73 -10.58
N VAL A 17 -0.68 37.51 -10.04
CA VAL A 17 -0.27 36.18 -9.58
C VAL A 17 -1.09 35.90 -8.33
N TYR A 18 -2.19 35.14 -8.47
CA TYR A 18 -2.77 34.48 -7.32
C TYR A 18 -1.65 33.67 -6.68
N GLY A 19 -1.42 33.83 -5.38
CA GLY A 19 -0.41 33.04 -4.67
C GLY A 19 -0.62 31.56 -4.99
N ALA A 20 0.48 30.82 -5.13
CA ALA A 20 0.41 29.39 -5.43
C ALA A 20 -0.54 28.72 -4.41
N PHE A 21 -1.41 27.83 -4.90
CA PHE A 21 -2.22 26.99 -4.01
C PHE A 21 -1.30 26.20 -3.08
N HIS A 22 -1.75 25.95 -1.85
CA HIS A 22 -1.01 25.11 -0.92
C HIS A 22 -0.78 23.72 -1.51
N ASP A 23 0.36 23.13 -1.18
CA ASP A 23 0.65 21.75 -1.55
C ASP A 23 -0.38 20.82 -0.90
N THR A 24 -0.75 19.75 -1.62
CA THR A 24 -1.76 18.80 -1.16
C THR A 24 -1.42 18.22 0.21
N LEU A 25 -0.14 17.96 0.49
CA LEU A 25 0.33 17.44 1.79
C LEU A 25 0.08 18.39 2.97
N ASP A 26 0.14 19.70 2.73
CA ASP A 26 -0.09 20.70 3.78
C ASP A 26 -1.56 20.80 4.16
N GLN A 27 -2.45 20.58 3.17
CA GLN A 27 -3.89 20.60 3.37
C GLN A 27 -4.44 19.28 3.95
N LEU A 28 -3.82 18.15 3.62
CA LEU A 28 -4.26 16.84 4.10
C LEU A 28 -4.07 16.67 5.61
N THR A 29 -5.06 16.07 6.26
CA THR A 29 -5.04 15.76 7.70
C THR A 29 -5.53 14.32 7.96
N GLY A 30 -5.39 13.84 9.20
CA GLY A 30 -5.95 12.56 9.61
C GLY A 30 -5.35 11.34 8.89
N ILE A 31 -6.22 10.41 8.50
CA ILE A 31 -5.86 9.12 7.87
C ILE A 31 -5.31 9.35 6.46
N GLU A 32 -5.92 10.27 5.70
CA GLU A 32 -5.50 10.58 4.33
C GLU A 32 -4.06 11.12 4.27
N LYS A 33 -3.68 11.97 5.24
CA LYS A 33 -2.29 12.44 5.35
C LYS A 33 -1.31 11.28 5.63
N ARG A 34 -1.69 10.33 6.50
CA ARG A 34 -0.85 9.16 6.82
C ARG A 34 -0.68 8.25 5.62
N GLU A 35 -1.75 8.04 4.85
CA GLU A 35 -1.72 7.28 3.61
C GLU A 35 -0.71 7.88 2.62
N MET A 36 -0.83 9.19 2.37
CA MET A 36 0.03 9.89 1.43
C MET A 36 1.50 9.91 1.88
N LEU A 37 1.76 10.07 3.19
CA LEU A 37 3.12 9.98 3.72
C LEU A 37 3.71 8.58 3.59
N ALA A 38 2.91 7.52 3.80
CA ALA A 38 3.35 6.14 3.62
C ALA A 38 3.66 5.83 2.14
N HIS A 39 2.82 6.33 1.23
CA HIS A 39 3.07 6.25 -0.21
C HIS A 39 4.37 6.93 -0.63
N LEU A 40 4.63 8.13 -0.10
CA LEU A 40 5.88 8.85 -0.36
C LEU A 40 7.11 8.14 0.24
N ALA A 41 6.94 7.40 1.34
CA ALA A 41 7.97 6.53 1.90
C ALA A 41 8.21 5.24 1.09
N GLY A 42 7.41 4.99 0.04
CA GLY A 42 7.52 3.84 -0.85
C GLY A 42 6.57 2.67 -0.51
N ASP A 43 5.66 2.83 0.45
CA ASP A 43 4.63 1.83 0.74
C ASP A 43 3.38 2.08 -0.12
N CYS A 44 3.21 1.26 -1.15
CA CYS A 44 2.08 1.39 -2.08
C CYS A 44 0.74 0.86 -1.52
N ASP A 45 0.71 0.15 -0.40
CA ASP A 45 -0.55 -0.37 0.18
C ASP A 45 -0.53 -0.34 1.73
N PRO A 46 -0.49 0.87 2.32
CA PRO A 46 -0.37 1.04 3.77
C PRO A 46 -1.50 0.34 4.55
N PHE A 47 -2.74 0.43 4.04
CA PHE A 47 -3.91 -0.16 4.68
C PHE A 47 -4.22 -1.59 4.24
N ARG A 48 -3.38 -2.17 3.37
CA ARG A 48 -3.51 -3.56 2.89
C ARG A 48 -4.88 -3.87 2.30
N MET A 49 -5.34 -2.99 1.41
CA MET A 49 -6.59 -3.15 0.67
C MET A 49 -6.44 -4.15 -0.48
N MET A 50 -5.22 -4.34 -0.99
CA MET A 50 -4.96 -5.28 -2.07
C MET A 50 -4.89 -6.73 -1.57
N SER A 51 -5.14 -7.66 -2.49
CA SER A 51 -5.01 -9.08 -2.21
C SER A 51 -3.54 -9.50 -2.08
N ILE A 52 -3.25 -10.29 -1.04
CA ILE A 52 -1.90 -10.82 -0.82
C ILE A 52 -1.67 -11.99 -1.79
N LYS A 53 -0.63 -11.90 -2.60
CA LYS A 53 -0.22 -12.99 -3.48
C LYS A 53 0.34 -14.15 -2.66
N LYS A 54 -0.13 -15.37 -2.95
CA LYS A 54 0.39 -16.59 -2.33
C LYS A 54 1.82 -16.83 -2.79
N GLY A 55 2.72 -17.09 -1.85
CA GLY A 55 4.07 -17.59 -2.10
C GLY A 55 4.09 -19.12 -2.16
N PRO A 56 5.24 -19.76 -1.87
CA PRO A 56 5.37 -21.22 -1.91
C PRO A 56 4.50 -21.94 -0.86
N GLY A 57 4.26 -21.31 0.30
CA GLY A 57 3.41 -21.80 1.40
C GLY A 57 3.66 -23.25 1.80
N THR A 58 4.93 -23.66 1.85
CA THR A 58 5.35 -24.93 2.45
C THR A 58 5.38 -24.80 3.98
N CYS A 59 5.49 -25.92 4.70
CA CYS A 59 5.59 -25.90 6.16
C CYS A 59 6.76 -25.04 6.67
N GLU A 60 7.91 -25.14 6.00
CA GLU A 60 9.12 -24.38 6.33
C GLU A 60 9.06 -22.92 5.86
N ARG A 61 8.29 -22.64 4.81
CA ARG A 61 8.15 -21.30 4.21
C ARG A 61 6.67 -20.94 4.06
N PRO A 62 5.97 -20.69 5.19
CA PRO A 62 4.56 -20.33 5.17
C PRO A 62 4.34 -18.96 4.53
N ASN A 63 3.11 -18.72 4.09
CA ASN A 63 2.68 -17.41 3.64
C ASN A 63 2.51 -16.48 4.84
N LEU A 64 3.34 -15.44 4.91
CA LEU A 64 3.32 -14.47 6.00
C LEU A 64 2.15 -13.50 5.80
N ILE A 65 1.20 -13.55 6.73
CA ILE A 65 0.03 -12.68 6.75
C ILE A 65 0.25 -11.62 7.81
N PRO A 66 0.41 -10.35 7.41
CA PRO A 66 0.75 -9.31 8.36
C PRO A 66 -0.49 -8.85 9.13
N SER A 67 -0.35 -8.58 10.43
CA SER A 67 -1.47 -8.24 11.32
C SER A 67 -0.99 -7.35 12.46
N ALA A 68 -1.80 -6.35 12.84
CA ALA A 68 -1.56 -5.55 14.05
C ALA A 68 -2.08 -6.23 15.33
N PHE A 69 -2.91 -7.27 15.18
CA PHE A 69 -3.52 -8.00 16.28
C PHE A 69 -3.01 -9.44 16.36
N SER A 70 -3.25 -10.09 17.50
CA SER A 70 -2.87 -11.49 17.76
C SER A 70 -3.64 -12.53 16.94
N LYS A 71 -4.73 -12.14 16.27
CA LYS A 71 -5.49 -12.99 15.36
C LYS A 71 -6.01 -12.20 14.17
N ARG A 72 -6.07 -12.84 12.99
CA ARG A 72 -6.66 -12.26 11.77
C ARG A 72 -7.50 -13.29 11.04
N LEU A 73 -8.62 -12.87 10.49
CA LEU A 73 -9.42 -13.68 9.59
C LEU A 73 -8.77 -13.67 8.20
N VAL A 74 -8.52 -14.85 7.63
CA VAL A 74 -7.95 -15.02 6.29
C VAL A 74 -8.93 -15.80 5.43
N GLY A 75 -9.23 -15.26 4.25
CA GLY A 75 -9.93 -15.96 3.19
C GLY A 75 -8.95 -16.44 2.13
N CYS A 76 -8.84 -17.74 1.94
CA CYS A 76 -8.01 -18.33 0.90
C CYS A 76 -8.87 -18.75 -0.29
N VAL A 77 -8.55 -18.20 -1.47
CA VAL A 77 -9.04 -18.71 -2.74
C VAL A 77 -8.10 -19.85 -3.16
N CYS A 78 -8.53 -21.09 -2.99
CA CYS A 78 -7.73 -22.29 -3.21
C CYS A 78 -7.28 -22.41 -4.68
N PHE A 79 -8.26 -22.38 -5.60
CA PHE A 79 -8.04 -22.41 -7.05
C PHE A 79 -8.77 -21.24 -7.70
N PRO A 80 -8.29 -20.71 -8.84
CA PRO A 80 -8.88 -19.54 -9.49
C PRO A 80 -10.33 -19.77 -9.94
N GLU A 81 -10.68 -21.01 -10.31
CA GLU A 81 -12.01 -21.40 -10.77
C GLU A 81 -13.00 -21.66 -9.60
N THR A 82 -12.56 -21.51 -8.34
CA THR A 82 -13.38 -21.90 -7.18
C THR A 82 -14.35 -20.79 -6.81
N ASN A 83 -15.66 -21.11 -6.75
CA ASN A 83 -16.72 -20.16 -6.38
C ASN A 83 -16.93 -20.01 -4.87
N HIS A 84 -16.07 -20.60 -4.04
CA HIS A 84 -16.13 -20.50 -2.59
C HIS A 84 -14.77 -20.10 -2.02
N ILE A 85 -14.80 -19.42 -0.89
CA ILE A 85 -13.61 -18.95 -0.17
C ILE A 85 -13.52 -19.74 1.12
N GLU A 86 -12.35 -20.33 1.38
CA GLU A 86 -12.09 -20.98 2.66
C GLU A 86 -11.64 -19.93 3.67
N TYR A 87 -12.45 -19.72 4.70
CA TYR A 87 -12.13 -18.80 5.79
C TYR A 87 -11.51 -19.52 6.97
N MET A 88 -10.47 -18.92 7.54
CA MET A 88 -9.84 -19.43 8.75
C MET A 88 -9.33 -18.30 9.63
N TRP A 89 -9.45 -18.50 10.94
CA TRP A 89 -8.73 -17.72 11.93
C TRP A 89 -7.27 -18.17 11.99
N LEU A 90 -6.35 -17.23 11.75
CA LEU A 90 -4.94 -17.36 12.04
C LEU A 90 -4.64 -16.72 13.40
N HIS A 91 -3.84 -17.41 14.20
CA HIS A 91 -3.38 -16.96 15.50
C HIS A 91 -1.86 -16.76 15.46
N MET A 92 -1.37 -15.78 16.22
CA MET A 92 0.06 -15.49 16.31
C MET A 92 0.84 -16.69 16.85
N GLY A 93 1.95 -17.04 16.20
CA GLY A 93 2.84 -18.14 16.59
C GLY A 93 2.34 -19.55 16.26
N VAL A 94 1.14 -19.70 15.71
CA VAL A 94 0.60 -21.02 15.31
C VAL A 94 0.31 -21.00 13.82
N PRO A 95 1.20 -21.56 12.98
CA PRO A 95 0.96 -21.65 11.55
C PRO A 95 -0.21 -22.59 11.28
N LYS A 96 -1.05 -22.23 10.32
CA LYS A 96 -2.26 -22.99 9.98
C LYS A 96 -2.26 -23.35 8.51
N ARG A 97 -2.79 -24.55 8.22
CA ARG A 97 -2.96 -25.05 6.86
C ARG A 97 -4.39 -24.79 6.37
N CYS A 98 -4.52 -24.32 5.14
CA CYS A 98 -5.78 -24.28 4.40
C CYS A 98 -6.08 -25.65 3.76
N GLY A 99 -7.33 -25.89 3.32
CA GLY A 99 -7.74 -27.11 2.62
C GLY A 99 -6.91 -27.39 1.36
N CYS A 100 -6.46 -26.34 0.66
CA CYS A 100 -5.55 -26.46 -0.48
C CYS A 100 -4.11 -26.89 -0.15
N GLY A 101 -3.75 -27.03 1.14
CA GLY A 101 -2.43 -27.49 1.56
C GLY A 101 -1.40 -26.39 1.83
N TYR A 102 -1.67 -25.15 1.42
CA TYR A 102 -0.79 -24.01 1.71
C TYR A 102 -0.80 -23.66 3.20
N TRP A 103 0.38 -23.34 3.71
CA TRP A 103 0.61 -22.89 5.08
C TRP A 103 0.59 -21.37 5.17
N PHE A 104 0.06 -20.87 6.28
CA PHE A 104 -0.03 -19.44 6.57
C PHE A 104 0.38 -19.18 8.02
N GLU A 105 1.10 -18.10 8.23
CA GLU A 105 1.57 -17.67 9.55
C GLU A 105 1.32 -16.18 9.74
N LEU A 106 1.00 -15.77 10.96
CA LEU A 106 0.76 -14.37 11.29
C LEU A 106 2.08 -13.64 11.56
N CYS A 107 2.33 -12.54 10.85
CA CYS A 107 3.47 -11.66 11.09
C CYS A 107 3.00 -10.37 11.80
N PRO A 108 3.49 -10.06 13.01
CA PRO A 108 3.09 -8.84 13.71
C PRO A 108 3.66 -7.60 13.01
N VAL A 109 2.79 -6.65 12.66
CA VAL A 109 3.18 -5.35 12.08
C VAL A 109 2.49 -4.23 12.84
N ALA A 110 3.21 -3.14 13.11
CA ALA A 110 2.65 -1.98 13.79
C ALA A 110 1.46 -1.40 12.99
N PRO A 111 0.39 -0.95 13.67
CA PRO A 111 -0.67 -0.19 13.02
C PRO A 111 -0.13 1.18 12.56
N LEU A 112 -0.67 1.68 11.45
CA LEU A 112 -0.46 3.04 10.95
C LEU A 112 -1.33 4.08 11.67
#